data_AF-A0A7C4MM54-F1
#
_entry.id   AF-A0A7C4MM54-F1
#
_cell.length_a   1.000
_cell.length_b   1.000
_cell.length_c   1.000
_cell.angle_alpha   90.00
_cell.angle_beta   90.00
_cell.angle_gamma   90.00
#
_symmetry.space_group_name_H-M   'P 1'
#
loop_
_entity.id
_entity.type
_entity.pdbx_description
1 polymer ?
#
loop_
_entity_poly.entity_id
_entity_poly.type
_entity_poly.pdbx_seq_one_letter_code
_entity_poly.pdbx_strand_id
1 'polypeptide(L)'
;MKHYQDSKKREKGIVLLLSILVFALILSSSVLSDGTYNTSQPIIEVTYGEIPVTVLEYNLSDVYGSSWSVFPITTPLYGLRAYNFSAYYLDNGDYIFYIYANDTDGNNVTAYKEFTILHDGMRVWLVDPIPAVGKTRVFNITVDTQYLATCRWGAINPPGNCDAICRFN
;
A
#
# COMPACT_ATOMS: atom_id res chain seq x y z
N MET A 1 5.34 -11.05 61.71
CA MET A 1 4.32 -10.14 61.13
C MET A 1 4.84 -9.29 59.96
N LYS A 2 6.07 -8.76 60.00
CA LYS A 2 6.68 -7.96 58.90
C LYS A 2 6.81 -8.73 57.56
N HIS A 3 7.17 -10.02 57.61
CA HIS A 3 7.32 -10.87 56.42
C HIS A 3 6.02 -11.14 55.64
N TYR A 4 4.85 -11.09 56.28
CA TYR A 4 3.56 -11.35 55.62
C TYR A 4 3.06 -10.12 54.82
N GLN A 5 3.39 -8.91 55.28
CA GLN A 5 3.02 -7.66 54.61
C GLN A 5 3.81 -7.45 53.31
N ASP A 6 5.08 -7.89 53.25
CA ASP A 6 5.90 -7.79 52.03
C ASP A 6 5.45 -8.75 50.92
N SER A 7 4.98 -9.96 51.28
CA SER A 7 4.43 -10.92 50.32
C SER A 7 3.20 -10.37 49.60
N LYS A 8 2.26 -9.77 50.36
CA LYS A 8 1.01 -9.23 49.84
C LYS A 8 1.22 -7.97 48.97
N LYS A 9 2.29 -7.23 49.21
CA LYS A 9 2.69 -6.06 48.40
C LYS A 9 3.30 -6.47 47.07
N ARG A 10 4.07 -7.57 47.04
CA ARG A 10 4.63 -8.15 45.80
C ARG A 10 3.56 -8.74 44.88
N GLU A 11 2.56 -9.44 45.43
CA GLU A 11 1.46 -10.00 44.64
C GLU A 11 0.63 -8.91 43.94
N LYS A 12 0.32 -7.81 44.63
CA LYS A 12 -0.41 -6.68 44.03
C LYS A 12 0.37 -5.98 42.90
N GLY A 13 1.70 -5.91 43.03
CA GLY A 13 2.56 -5.33 42.00
C GLY A 13 2.61 -6.19 40.72
N ILE A 14 2.65 -7.50 40.87
CA ILE A 14 2.68 -8.45 39.74
C ILE A 14 1.35 -8.43 38.99
N VAL A 15 0.21 -8.42 39.69
CA VAL A 15 -1.12 -8.33 39.07
C VAL A 15 -1.29 -7.01 38.32
N LEU A 16 -0.82 -5.89 38.88
CA LEU A 16 -0.89 -4.59 38.21
C LEU A 16 -0.02 -4.56 36.92
N LEU A 17 1.20 -5.08 36.98
CA LEU A 17 2.10 -5.19 35.83
C LEU A 17 1.54 -6.08 34.70
N LEU A 18 0.95 -7.22 35.06
CA LEU A 18 0.28 -8.10 34.09
C LEU A 18 -0.94 -7.43 33.45
N SER A 19 -1.70 -6.64 34.22
CA SER A 19 -2.86 -5.89 33.70
C SER A 19 -2.43 -4.82 32.69
N ILE A 20 -1.33 -4.11 32.98
CA ILE A 20 -0.76 -3.08 32.08
C ILE A 20 -0.21 -3.74 30.81
N LEU A 21 0.45 -4.89 30.92
CA LEU A 21 0.99 -5.62 29.78
C LEU A 21 -0.12 -6.14 28.85
N VAL A 22 -1.21 -6.68 29.43
CA VAL A 22 -2.38 -7.14 28.66
C VAL A 22 -3.09 -5.96 27.99
N PHE A 23 -3.21 -4.80 28.66
CA PHE A 23 -3.79 -3.60 28.05
C PHE A 23 -2.92 -3.02 26.92
N ALA A 24 -1.59 -3.06 27.07
CA ALA A 24 -0.66 -2.64 26.03
C ALA A 24 -0.69 -3.57 24.79
N LEU A 25 -0.86 -4.87 25.00
CA LEU A 25 -0.96 -5.85 23.91
C LEU A 25 -2.24 -5.68 23.07
N ILE A 26 -3.34 -5.25 23.69
CA ILE A 26 -4.63 -5.05 22.99
C ILE A 26 -4.60 -3.76 22.12
N LEU A 27 -3.83 -2.75 22.51
CA LEU A 27 -3.69 -1.49 21.74
C LEU A 27 -2.84 -1.65 20.47
N SER A 28 -2.04 -2.70 20.37
CA SER A 28 -1.11 -2.93 19.25
C SER A 28 -1.67 -3.76 18.09
N SER A 29 -2.93 -4.22 18.15
CA SER A 29 -3.49 -5.10 17.12
C SER A 29 -4.80 -4.57 16.52
N SER A 30 -4.80 -3.35 15.99
CA SER A 30 -5.71 -3.03 14.89
C SER A 30 -5.02 -3.42 13.59
N VAL A 31 -4.99 -4.73 13.31
CA VAL A 31 -4.72 -5.20 11.96
C VAL A 31 -5.94 -4.79 11.16
N LEU A 32 -5.83 -3.65 10.46
CA LEU A 32 -6.77 -3.27 9.43
C LEU A 32 -6.90 -4.48 8.50
N SER A 33 -8.14 -4.89 8.25
CA SER A 33 -8.47 -5.90 7.24
C SER A 33 -7.64 -5.59 6.00
N ASP A 34 -6.70 -6.47 5.66
CA ASP A 34 -5.95 -6.42 4.40
C ASP A 34 -6.98 -6.52 3.28
N GLY A 35 -7.46 -5.36 2.83
CA GLY A 35 -8.41 -5.25 1.76
C GLY A 35 -7.72 -5.81 0.54
N THR A 36 -8.09 -7.01 0.11
CA THR A 36 -7.60 -7.49 -1.19
C THR A 36 -8.30 -6.69 -2.27
N TYR A 37 -7.65 -5.65 -2.76
CA TYR A 37 -8.14 -4.89 -3.90
C TYR A 37 -7.72 -5.58 -5.19
N ASN A 38 -8.69 -5.94 -6.01
CA ASN A 38 -8.45 -6.54 -7.31
C ASN A 38 -8.18 -5.45 -8.37
N THR A 39 -7.09 -4.70 -8.18
CA THR A 39 -6.63 -3.67 -9.13
C THR A 39 -5.12 -3.78 -9.33
N SER A 40 -4.67 -3.49 -10.54
CA SER A 40 -3.25 -3.34 -10.89
C SER A 40 -2.69 -1.97 -10.49
N GLN A 41 -3.56 -1.04 -10.10
CA GLN A 41 -3.20 0.31 -9.70
C GLN A 41 -2.72 0.33 -8.24
N PRO A 42 -1.78 1.23 -7.89
CA PRO A 42 -1.40 1.47 -6.50
C PRO A 42 -2.60 1.85 -5.64
N ILE A 43 -2.51 1.67 -4.32
CA ILE A 43 -3.57 2.05 -3.38
C ILE A 43 -2.98 2.74 -2.18
N ILE A 44 -3.65 3.80 -1.74
CA ILE A 44 -3.40 4.46 -0.46
C ILE A 44 -4.59 4.18 0.45
N GLU A 45 -4.32 3.62 1.61
CA GLU A 45 -5.31 3.46 2.66
C GLU A 45 -5.13 4.53 3.72
N VAL A 46 -6.24 5.17 4.11
CA VAL A 46 -6.30 6.17 5.16
C VAL A 46 -7.28 5.70 6.23
N THR A 47 -6.80 5.67 7.46
CA THR A 47 -7.63 5.34 8.64
C THR A 47 -7.87 6.61 9.45
N TYR A 48 -9.14 6.91 9.68
CA TYR A 48 -9.60 7.98 10.56
C TYR A 48 -9.92 7.40 11.94
N GLY A 49 -9.48 8.09 13.00
CA GLY A 49 -9.76 7.70 14.38
C GLY A 49 -11.20 7.97 14.81
N GLU A 50 -11.97 8.70 14.01
CA GLU A 50 -13.33 9.14 14.30
C GLU A 50 -14.26 8.85 13.12
N ILE A 51 -15.56 8.73 13.42
CA ILE A 51 -16.59 8.38 12.43
C ILE A 51 -17.89 9.15 12.79
N PRO A 52 -18.53 9.83 11.83
CA PRO A 52 -18.16 9.94 10.43
C PRO A 52 -17.16 11.08 10.16
N VAL A 53 -16.35 10.90 9.11
CA VAL A 53 -15.43 11.93 8.60
C VAL A 53 -15.79 12.25 7.16
N THR A 54 -15.89 13.53 6.85
CA THR A 54 -16.10 14.04 5.49
C THR A 54 -14.77 14.52 4.93
N VAL A 55 -14.35 13.92 3.82
CA VAL A 55 -13.14 14.34 3.10
C VAL A 55 -13.54 15.41 2.11
N LEU A 56 -12.91 16.59 2.23
CA LEU A 56 -13.20 17.77 1.43
C LEU A 56 -12.24 17.88 0.25
N GLU A 57 -10.96 17.62 0.49
CA GLU A 57 -9.93 17.64 -0.56
C GLU A 57 -8.91 16.52 -0.34
N TYR A 58 -8.30 16.09 -1.42
CA TYR A 58 -7.17 15.18 -1.40
C TYR A 58 -6.38 15.36 -2.70
N ASN A 59 -5.07 15.13 -2.65
CA ASN A 59 -4.19 15.24 -3.82
C ASN A 59 -3.00 14.31 -3.67
N LEU A 60 -2.45 13.86 -4.80
CA LEU A 60 -1.13 13.27 -4.84
C LEU A 60 -0.26 14.14 -5.74
N SER A 61 0.92 14.50 -5.23
CA SER A 61 1.94 15.15 -6.03
C SER A 61 3.32 14.53 -5.81
N ASP A 62 4.24 14.81 -6.72
CA ASP A 62 5.66 14.55 -6.53
C ASP A 62 6.32 15.78 -5.91
N VAL A 63 7.59 15.66 -5.55
CA VAL A 63 8.39 16.77 -5.04
C VAL A 63 8.63 17.89 -6.05
N TYR A 64 8.32 17.68 -7.33
CA TYR A 64 8.45 18.66 -8.40
C TYR A 64 7.13 19.39 -8.71
N GLY A 65 6.03 19.00 -8.05
CA GLY A 65 4.70 19.60 -8.21
C GLY A 65 3.83 18.96 -9.29
N SER A 66 4.28 17.90 -9.96
CA SER A 66 3.41 17.10 -10.82
C SER A 66 2.31 16.49 -9.96
N SER A 67 1.06 16.48 -10.44
CA SER A 67 -0.07 15.94 -9.68
C SER A 67 -0.74 14.80 -10.42
N TRP A 68 -1.23 13.82 -9.66
CA TRP A 68 -1.96 12.66 -10.18
C TRP A 68 -3.39 12.66 -9.66
N SER A 69 -4.31 12.27 -10.53
CA SER A 69 -5.68 12.05 -10.12
C SER A 69 -5.77 10.79 -9.25
N VAL A 70 -6.40 10.95 -8.10
CA VAL A 70 -6.75 9.88 -7.16
C VAL A 70 -8.26 9.86 -6.97
N PHE A 71 -8.82 8.69 -6.68
CA PHE A 71 -10.27 8.51 -6.54
C PHE A 71 -10.57 7.61 -5.34
N PRO A 72 -11.54 7.97 -4.48
CA PRO A 72 -11.96 7.09 -3.41
C PRO A 72 -12.64 5.84 -3.99
N ILE A 73 -12.25 4.65 -3.52
CA ILE A 73 -12.79 3.36 -3.99
C ILE A 73 -13.66 2.65 -2.95
N THR A 74 -13.63 3.10 -1.71
CA THR A 74 -14.51 2.58 -0.66
C THR A 74 -15.39 3.68 -0.10
N THR A 75 -16.62 3.31 0.25
CA THR A 75 -17.38 4.09 1.24
C THR A 75 -16.65 3.97 2.59
N PRO A 76 -16.55 5.04 3.38
CA PRO A 76 -15.84 5.01 4.65
C PRO A 76 -16.51 3.99 5.57
N LEU A 77 -15.91 2.80 5.67
CA LEU A 77 -16.38 1.72 6.52
C LEU A 77 -15.45 1.69 7.73
N TYR A 78 -16.01 1.89 8.93
CA TYR A 78 -15.23 1.94 10.18
C TYR A 78 -14.05 2.93 10.16
N GLY A 79 -14.23 4.09 9.51
CA GLY A 79 -13.16 5.09 9.43
C GLY A 79 -12.03 4.73 8.46
N LEU A 80 -12.14 3.62 7.71
CA LEU A 80 -11.18 3.30 6.65
C LEU A 80 -11.68 3.83 5.31
N ARG A 81 -10.82 4.54 4.59
CA ARG A 81 -11.05 4.95 3.20
C ARG A 81 -9.83 4.61 2.35
N ALA A 82 -10.06 3.99 1.20
CA ALA A 82 -9.03 3.67 0.24
C ALA A 82 -9.13 4.55 -1.00
N TYR A 83 -7.97 4.89 -1.54
CA TYR A 83 -7.78 5.75 -2.70
C TYR A 83 -7.05 4.99 -3.78
N ASN A 84 -7.61 5.02 -4.97
CA ASN A 84 -7.04 4.42 -6.16
C ASN A 84 -6.50 5.50 -7.10
N PHE A 85 -5.49 5.16 -7.87
CA PHE A 85 -4.76 6.10 -8.71
C PHE A 85 -5.32 6.02 -10.13
N SER A 86 -5.38 7.15 -10.83
CA SER A 86 -5.70 7.14 -12.26
C SER A 86 -4.62 6.47 -13.09
N ALA A 87 -3.37 6.55 -12.61
CA ALA A 87 -2.22 5.92 -13.24
C ALA A 87 -2.12 4.45 -12.83
N TYR A 88 -1.77 3.59 -13.80
CA TYR A 88 -1.52 2.17 -13.57
C TYR A 88 -0.25 1.90 -12.76
N TYR A 89 0.67 2.85 -12.73
CA TYR A 89 1.91 2.78 -11.95
C TYR A 89 2.38 4.19 -11.60
N LEU A 90 3.26 4.27 -10.59
CA LEU A 90 4.04 5.46 -10.28
C LEU A 90 5.50 5.19 -10.66
N ASP A 91 6.20 6.21 -11.15
CA ASP A 91 7.64 6.10 -11.42
C ASP A 91 8.46 6.08 -10.13
N ASN A 92 9.76 5.77 -10.25
CA ASN A 92 10.68 5.94 -9.13
C ASN A 92 10.77 7.41 -8.76
N GLY A 93 10.52 7.73 -7.49
CA GLY A 93 10.54 9.11 -7.02
C GLY A 93 9.92 9.31 -5.65
N ASP A 94 9.99 10.54 -5.19
CA ASP A 94 9.41 10.99 -3.93
C ASP A 94 8.04 11.63 -4.17
N TYR A 95 7.07 11.19 -3.38
CA TYR A 95 5.67 11.55 -3.49
C TYR A 95 5.14 12.08 -2.17
N ILE A 96 4.13 12.95 -2.28
CA ILE A 96 3.40 13.55 -1.17
C ILE A 96 1.92 13.29 -1.41
N PHE A 97 1.29 12.56 -0.50
CA PHE A 97 -0.15 12.44 -0.44
C PHE A 97 -0.71 13.46 0.55
N TYR A 98 -1.66 14.27 0.11
CA TYR A 98 -2.32 15.32 0.88
C TYR A 98 -3.79 14.95 1.09
N ILE A 99 -4.30 15.26 2.28
CA ILE A 99 -5.72 15.15 2.60
C ILE A 99 -6.20 16.28 3.51
N TYR A 100 -7.39 16.78 3.23
CA TYR A 100 -8.12 17.71 4.06
C TYR A 100 -9.52 17.16 4.35
N ALA A 101 -9.85 17.04 5.63
CA ALA A 101 -11.07 16.41 6.08
C ALA A 101 -11.63 17.12 7.32
N ASN A 102 -12.92 16.92 7.58
CA ASN A 102 -13.57 17.38 8.79
C ASN A 102 -14.46 16.32 9.43
N ASP A 103 -14.64 16.42 10.74
CA ASP A 103 -15.55 15.60 11.51
C ASP A 103 -16.96 16.23 11.60
N THR A 104 -17.87 15.59 12.35
CA THR A 104 -19.22 16.10 12.57
C THR A 104 -19.30 17.31 13.50
N ASP A 105 -18.27 17.51 14.32
CA ASP A 105 -18.19 18.62 15.27
C ASP A 105 -17.62 19.87 14.59
N GLY A 106 -17.22 19.76 13.32
CA GLY A 106 -16.68 20.84 12.51
C GLY A 106 -15.18 21.06 12.70
N ASN A 107 -14.48 20.14 13.37
CA ASN A 107 -13.03 20.20 13.44
C ASN A 107 -12.45 19.80 12.08
N ASN A 108 -11.54 20.62 11.57
CA ASN A 108 -10.90 20.41 10.28
C ASN A 108 -9.44 20.03 10.48
N VAL A 109 -8.96 19.03 9.74
CA VAL A 109 -7.58 18.58 9.78
C VAL A 109 -7.02 18.46 8.37
N THR A 110 -5.82 19.00 8.20
CA THR A 110 -4.97 18.77 7.04
C THR A 110 -3.85 17.82 7.43
N ALA A 111 -3.64 16.77 6.65
CA ALA A 111 -2.54 15.84 6.82
C ALA A 111 -1.80 15.62 5.49
N TYR A 112 -0.50 15.39 5.58
CA TYR A 112 0.33 14.99 4.45
C TYR A 112 1.19 13.80 4.83
N LYS A 113 1.46 12.94 3.86
CA LYS A 113 2.36 11.80 4.00
C LYS A 113 3.31 11.74 2.83
N GLU A 114 4.59 11.83 3.14
CA GLU A 114 5.66 11.61 2.17
C GLU A 114 6.00 10.12 2.10
N PHE A 115 6.26 9.64 0.89
CA PHE A 115 6.74 8.28 0.63
C PHE A 115 7.59 8.24 -0.65
N THR A 116 8.50 7.28 -0.72
CA THR A 116 9.37 7.07 -1.89
C THR A 116 8.97 5.78 -2.57
N ILE A 117 8.82 5.83 -3.90
CA ILE A 117 8.65 4.66 -4.75
C ILE A 117 10.00 4.28 -5.33
N LEU A 118 10.40 3.02 -5.12
CA LEU A 118 11.62 2.44 -5.65
C LEU A 118 11.30 1.08 -6.29
N HIS A 119 11.37 1.04 -7.61
CA HIS A 119 11.34 -0.15 -8.43
C HIS A 119 12.75 -0.51 -8.84
N ASP A 120 13.15 -1.75 -8.58
CA ASP A 120 14.38 -2.29 -9.13
C ASP A 120 14.23 -2.44 -10.65
N GLY A 121 15.26 -2.01 -11.40
CA GLY A 121 15.29 -2.23 -12.84
C GLY A 121 15.21 -3.73 -13.16
N MET A 122 14.27 -4.12 -14.03
CA MET A 122 14.11 -5.50 -14.45
C MET A 122 15.04 -5.80 -15.64
N ARG A 123 15.95 -6.76 -15.48
CA ARG A 123 16.73 -7.26 -16.63
C ARG A 123 15.85 -8.14 -17.52
N VAL A 124 15.99 -7.94 -18.82
CA VAL A 124 15.36 -8.74 -19.87
C VAL A 124 16.47 -9.27 -20.76
N TRP A 125 16.45 -10.58 -21.01
CA TRP A 125 17.42 -11.26 -21.87
C TRP A 125 16.72 -11.81 -23.11
N LEU A 126 17.38 -11.68 -24.26
CA LEU A 126 16.95 -12.38 -25.47
C LEU A 126 17.42 -13.85 -25.36
N VAL A 127 16.47 -14.78 -25.39
CA VAL A 127 16.72 -16.22 -25.41
C VAL A 127 16.81 -16.73 -26.84
N ASP A 128 15.89 -16.29 -27.70
CA ASP A 128 15.82 -16.67 -29.11
C ASP A 128 15.39 -15.45 -29.96
N PRO A 129 15.98 -15.21 -31.14
CA PRO A 129 17.14 -15.89 -31.67
C PRO A 129 18.41 -15.55 -30.90
N ILE A 130 19.33 -16.52 -30.81
CA ILE A 130 20.71 -16.22 -30.42
C ILE A 130 21.26 -15.25 -31.48
N PRO A 131 21.83 -14.09 -31.10
CA PRO A 131 22.37 -13.13 -32.05
C PRO A 131 23.42 -13.78 -32.96
N ALA A 132 23.07 -13.93 -34.24
CA ALA A 132 23.94 -14.46 -35.27
C ALA A 132 23.67 -13.74 -36.60
N VAL A 133 24.66 -13.71 -37.49
CA VAL A 133 24.49 -13.16 -38.84
C VAL A 133 23.75 -14.21 -39.69
N GLY A 134 22.42 -14.23 -39.55
CA GLY A 134 21.52 -15.13 -40.29
C GLY A 134 20.85 -14.45 -41.48
N LYS A 135 20.54 -15.23 -42.53
CA LYS A 135 19.76 -14.76 -43.71
C LYS A 135 18.24 -14.83 -43.51
N THR A 136 17.79 -15.27 -42.33
CA THR A 136 16.37 -15.46 -42.01
C THR A 136 15.70 -14.12 -41.76
N ARG A 137 14.64 -13.81 -42.54
CA ARG A 137 13.93 -12.52 -42.45
C ARG A 137 12.83 -12.47 -41.39
N VAL A 138 12.34 -13.64 -40.96
CA VAL A 138 11.27 -13.77 -39.96
C VAL A 138 11.69 -14.82 -38.96
N PHE A 139 11.71 -14.45 -37.69
CA PHE A 139 12.03 -15.34 -36.59
C PHE A 139 11.13 -15.01 -35.40
N ASN A 140 10.89 -16.01 -34.56
CA ASN A 140 10.21 -15.83 -33.30
C ASN A 140 11.20 -15.20 -32.30
N ILE A 141 10.70 -14.31 -31.46
CA ILE A 141 11.48 -13.72 -30.38
C ILE A 141 11.01 -14.35 -29.07
N THR A 142 11.95 -14.93 -28.33
CA THR A 142 11.73 -15.40 -26.96
C THR A 142 12.61 -14.58 -26.03
N VAL A 143 12.02 -14.01 -25.00
CA VAL A 143 12.73 -13.26 -23.96
C VAL A 143 12.53 -13.92 -22.60
N ASP A 144 13.51 -13.77 -21.73
CA ASP A 144 13.45 -14.16 -20.32
C ASP A 144 13.63 -12.92 -19.45
N THR A 145 13.05 -12.94 -18.25
CA THR A 145 13.04 -11.79 -17.35
C THR A 145 13.55 -12.18 -15.97
N GLN A 146 14.22 -11.24 -15.29
CA GLN A 146 14.81 -11.49 -13.96
C GLN A 146 13.80 -12.02 -12.94
N TYR A 147 12.56 -11.56 -13.04
CA TYR A 147 11.46 -12.02 -12.20
C TYR A 147 10.43 -12.71 -13.08
N LEU A 148 9.75 -13.73 -12.54
CA LEU A 148 8.60 -14.32 -13.21
C LEU A 148 7.60 -13.20 -13.53
N ALA A 149 7.13 -13.18 -14.77
CA ALA A 149 6.09 -12.27 -15.19
C ALA A 149 4.81 -12.61 -14.40
N THR A 150 4.60 -11.90 -13.30
CA THR A 150 3.32 -11.91 -12.61
C THR A 150 2.48 -10.83 -13.25
N CYS A 151 1.24 -11.12 -13.63
CA CYS A 151 0.29 -10.14 -14.18
C CYS A 151 -0.16 -9.11 -13.12
N ARG A 152 0.74 -8.66 -12.25
CA ARG A 152 0.44 -7.77 -11.13
C ARG A 152 0.81 -6.31 -11.40
N TRP A 153 1.60 -6.03 -12.44
CA TRP A 153 2.21 -4.70 -12.65
C TRP A 153 2.32 -4.28 -14.12
N GLY A 154 1.25 -4.48 -14.90
CA GLY A 154 1.19 -4.03 -16.30
C GLY A 154 0.43 -2.71 -16.44
N ALA A 155 0.84 -1.85 -17.38
CA ALA A 155 0.12 -0.62 -17.75
C ALA A 155 -1.30 -0.85 -18.29
N ILE A 156 -1.71 -2.11 -18.47
CA ILE A 156 -3.02 -2.53 -18.95
C ILE A 156 -3.55 -3.51 -17.91
N ASN A 157 -4.72 -3.21 -17.35
CA ASN A 157 -5.45 -4.14 -16.51
C ASN A 157 -5.58 -5.48 -17.26
N PRO A 158 -5.01 -6.58 -16.76
CA PRO A 158 -5.12 -7.86 -17.44
C PRO A 158 -6.61 -8.24 -17.52
N PRO A 159 -7.19 -8.47 -18.71
CA PRO A 159 -8.54 -8.99 -18.81
C PRO A 159 -8.62 -10.31 -18.03
N GLY A 160 -9.73 -10.57 -17.35
CA GLY A 160 -9.90 -11.61 -16.31
C GLY A 160 -9.62 -13.08 -16.69
N ASN A 161 -9.06 -13.34 -17.87
CA ASN A 161 -8.43 -14.59 -18.28
C ASN A 161 -7.00 -14.29 -18.76
N CYS A 162 -6.08 -14.02 -17.83
CA CYS A 162 -4.66 -14.01 -18.16
C CYS A 162 -4.08 -15.41 -18.01
N ASP A 163 -4.32 -16.22 -19.03
CA ASP A 163 -3.40 -17.31 -19.38
C ASP A 163 -2.08 -16.69 -19.85
N ALA A 164 -1.19 -16.39 -18.89
CA ALA A 164 0.27 -16.36 -18.98
C ALA A 164 0.98 -15.66 -20.18
N ILE A 165 0.37 -14.69 -20.87
CA ILE A 165 1.08 -13.93 -21.91
C ILE A 165 1.12 -12.44 -21.54
N CYS A 166 2.17 -12.07 -20.81
CA CYS A 166 2.60 -10.67 -20.70
C CYS A 166 3.14 -10.22 -22.06
N ARG A 167 2.41 -9.32 -22.73
CA ARG A 167 2.87 -8.71 -23.98
C ARG A 167 3.70 -7.47 -23.64
N PHE A 168 4.95 -7.46 -24.08
CA PHE A 168 5.70 -6.22 -24.25
C PHE A 168 5.21 -5.58 -25.55
N ASN A 169 4.54 -4.43 -25.46
CA ASN A 169 4.25 -3.59 -26.62
C ASN A 169 5.41 -2.62 -26.85
#